data_AF-A0A420WJ24-F1
#
_entry.id   AF-A0A420WJ24-F1
#
_cell.length_a   1.000
_cell.length_b   1.000
_cell.length_c   1.000
_cell.angle_alpha   90.00
_cell.angle_beta   90.00
_cell.angle_gamma   90.00
#
_symmetry.space_group_name_H-M   'P 1'
#
loop_
_entity.id
_entity.type
_entity.pdbx_description
1 polymer ?
#
loop_
_entity_poly.entity_id
_entity_poly.type
_entity_poly.pdbx_seq_one_letter_code
_entity_poly.pdbx_strand_id
1 'polypeptide(L)'
;MKHVTIAIALTAATLSACATTKTTPPVTVTEPSAPETPKYEKLVYGTPKPLVCGHSQPAEGDLKDRPNAQVMWENYLYDRPEGIWGEIGGYVEINGNLPFDQGRWTNACTVRLSHMLNKAGHKIPRERKKTVSGGNKDQYYYRVTDIEAYLKKTYGEPEIAITDGSANSFDLPDKAGIVLMDFPNGSYTGHITIWNGAGTVDGAEIGGYRVLFWELPCFIPAERNETPIAALEPNNSGLMP
;
A
#
# COMPACT_ATOMS: atom_id res chain seq x y z
N MET A 1 27.76 34.21 75.09
CA MET A 1 27.66 32.95 75.87
C MET A 1 26.20 32.71 76.19
N LYS A 2 25.54 31.78 75.51
CA LYS A 2 24.24 31.25 75.92
C LYS A 2 24.33 29.73 75.81
N HIS A 3 24.27 29.10 76.97
CA HIS A 3 24.41 27.67 77.14
C HIS A 3 23.15 26.94 76.65
N VAL A 4 23.44 25.81 76.02
CA VAL A 4 22.56 24.72 75.65
C VAL A 4 21.86 24.15 76.90
N THR A 5 20.59 23.78 76.79
CA THR A 5 19.99 22.79 77.68
C THR A 5 19.18 21.81 76.85
N ILE A 6 19.65 20.57 76.86
CA ILE A 6 19.06 19.37 76.27
C ILE A 6 18.07 18.81 77.30
N ALA A 7 16.87 18.45 76.88
CA ALA A 7 16.01 17.52 77.61
C ALA A 7 15.52 16.44 76.64
N ILE A 8 16.03 15.23 76.84
CA ILE A 8 15.58 13.98 76.22
C ILE A 8 14.49 13.42 77.12
N ALA A 9 13.33 13.07 76.55
CA ALA A 9 12.37 12.17 77.18
C ALA A 9 11.98 11.08 76.17
N LEU A 10 12.23 9.84 76.58
CA LEU A 10 12.02 8.59 75.87
C LEU A 10 10.57 8.09 76.04
N THR A 11 10.11 7.31 75.05
CA THR A 11 9.11 6.20 75.12
C THR A 11 7.63 6.57 75.33
N ALA A 12 6.62 5.88 74.78
CA ALA A 12 6.51 4.65 73.98
C ALA A 12 5.22 4.71 73.12
N ALA A 13 5.15 3.79 72.15
CA ALA A 13 4.16 3.64 71.10
C ALA A 13 2.68 3.53 71.54
N THR A 14 1.79 4.03 70.68
CA THR A 14 0.56 3.31 70.31
C THR A 14 0.36 3.40 68.80
N LEU A 15 0.37 2.22 68.15
CA LEU A 15 -0.14 2.02 66.80
C LEU A 15 -1.66 2.10 66.87
N SER A 16 -2.26 3.01 66.10
CA SER A 16 -3.66 2.86 65.71
C SER A 16 -3.78 3.19 64.23
N ALA A 17 -3.85 2.12 63.44
CA ALA A 17 -4.25 2.17 62.05
C ALA A 17 -5.77 2.39 62.02
N CYS A 18 -6.20 3.56 61.56
CA CYS A 18 -7.58 3.76 61.12
C CYS A 18 -7.57 3.96 59.60
N ALA A 19 -8.20 2.98 58.93
CA ALA A 19 -8.40 2.91 57.50
C ALA A 19 -9.09 4.17 56.98
N THR A 20 -8.48 4.82 55.99
CA THR A 20 -9.12 5.86 55.19
C THR A 20 -9.63 5.20 53.92
N THR A 21 -10.94 4.97 53.85
CA THR A 21 -11.64 4.64 52.61
C THR A 21 -11.47 5.81 51.64
N LYS A 22 -10.64 5.63 50.62
CA LYS A 22 -10.61 6.55 49.46
C LYS A 22 -11.95 6.42 48.75
N THR A 23 -12.76 7.46 48.82
CA THR A 23 -13.95 7.62 47.99
C THR A 23 -13.51 7.71 46.53
N THR A 24 -13.77 6.65 45.77
CA THR A 24 -13.60 6.65 44.31
C THR A 24 -14.63 7.64 43.71
N PRO A 25 -14.23 8.60 42.87
CA PRO A 25 -15.19 9.40 42.13
C PRO A 25 -16.05 8.50 41.22
N PRO A 26 -17.32 8.87 40.95
CA PRO A 26 -18.20 8.03 40.14
C PRO A 26 -17.61 7.88 38.73
N VAL A 27 -17.52 6.63 38.27
CA VAL A 27 -17.16 6.29 36.90
C VAL A 27 -18.21 6.90 35.98
N THR A 28 -17.84 7.96 35.28
CA THR A 28 -18.60 8.47 34.15
C THR A 28 -18.65 7.35 33.12
N VAL A 29 -19.81 6.71 32.97
CA VAL A 29 -20.06 5.78 31.88
C VAL A 29 -20.04 6.61 30.61
N THR A 30 -18.94 6.53 29.88
CA THR A 30 -18.83 7.15 28.55
C THR A 30 -19.88 6.51 27.67
N GLU A 31 -20.85 7.32 27.24
CA GLU A 31 -21.85 7.00 26.24
C GLU A 31 -21.15 6.41 25.00
N PRO A 32 -21.68 5.35 24.36
CA PRO A 32 -21.05 4.79 23.17
C PRO A 32 -20.95 5.89 22.11
N SER A 33 -19.71 6.23 21.74
CA SER A 33 -19.42 7.22 20.71
C SER A 33 -20.19 6.86 19.45
N ALA A 34 -20.95 7.82 18.94
CA ALA A 34 -21.64 7.73 17.66
C ALA A 34 -20.70 7.19 16.57
N PRO A 35 -21.21 6.41 15.59
CA PRO A 35 -20.38 5.88 14.52
C PRO A 35 -19.68 7.04 13.81
N GLU A 36 -18.35 7.09 13.92
CA GLU A 36 -17.54 8.10 13.26
C GLU A 36 -17.77 7.99 11.75
N THR A 37 -18.37 9.03 11.17
CA THR A 37 -18.41 9.20 9.72
C THR A 37 -16.98 9.16 9.19
N PRO A 38 -16.65 8.32 8.19
CA PRO A 38 -15.28 8.18 7.72
C PRO A 38 -14.76 9.55 7.30
N LYS A 39 -13.67 9.98 7.96
CA LYS A 39 -13.02 11.29 7.84
C LYS A 39 -12.49 11.60 6.43
N TYR A 40 -12.54 10.64 5.52
CA TYR A 40 -11.99 10.72 4.18
C TYR A 40 -13.03 10.23 3.17
N GLU A 41 -13.20 10.99 2.08
CA GLU A 41 -13.96 10.52 0.93
C GLU A 41 -13.36 9.20 0.45
N LYS A 42 -14.23 8.28 0.03
CA LYS A 42 -13.79 6.98 -0.46
C LYS A 42 -12.94 7.20 -1.72
N LEU A 43 -11.68 6.78 -1.65
CA LEU A 43 -10.76 6.87 -2.78
C LEU A 43 -11.27 5.96 -3.91
N VAL A 44 -11.51 6.54 -5.10
CA VAL A 44 -12.02 5.80 -6.26
C VAL A 44 -10.85 5.46 -7.19
N TYR A 45 -10.31 4.27 -6.99
CA TYR A 45 -9.25 3.70 -7.82
C TYR A 45 -9.81 2.94 -9.02
N GLY A 46 -9.00 2.83 -10.08
CA GLY A 46 -9.38 2.14 -11.31
C GLY A 46 -10.20 2.98 -12.29
N THR A 47 -10.35 4.29 -12.02
CA THR A 47 -10.99 5.21 -12.97
C THR A 47 -10.14 5.29 -14.24
N PRO A 48 -10.73 5.11 -15.44
CA PRO A 48 -10.01 5.23 -16.70
C PRO A 48 -9.29 6.57 -16.82
N LYS A 49 -8.04 6.53 -17.29
CA LYS A 49 -7.20 7.69 -17.58
C LYS A 49 -6.86 7.73 -19.07
N PRO A 50 -6.47 8.91 -19.60
CA PRO A 50 -5.69 8.96 -20.84
C PRO A 50 -4.46 8.06 -20.76
N LEU A 51 -3.86 7.75 -21.91
CA LEU A 51 -2.66 6.93 -21.96
C LEU A 51 -1.58 7.54 -21.06
N VAL A 52 -1.12 6.78 -20.07
CA VAL A 52 -0.16 7.27 -19.06
C VAL A 52 1.29 7.13 -19.54
N CYS A 53 1.52 6.29 -20.54
CA CYS A 53 2.84 6.02 -21.11
C CYS A 53 3.13 6.95 -22.28
N GLY A 54 4.41 7.24 -22.52
CA GLY A 54 4.83 8.14 -23.60
C GLY A 54 4.37 7.68 -24.99
N HIS A 55 4.28 6.37 -25.18
CA HIS A 55 3.75 5.75 -26.39
C HIS A 55 2.93 4.51 -26.06
N SER A 56 1.99 4.17 -26.95
CA SER A 56 1.21 2.93 -26.83
C SER A 56 2.10 1.75 -27.20
N GLN A 57 2.06 0.72 -26.38
CA GLN A 57 2.85 -0.49 -26.51
C GLN A 57 1.94 -1.72 -26.33
N PRO A 58 1.68 -2.49 -27.40
CA PRO A 58 0.75 -3.61 -27.34
C PRO A 58 1.31 -4.80 -26.54
N ALA A 59 0.41 -5.66 -26.06
CA ALA A 59 0.75 -6.94 -25.43
C ALA A 59 1.10 -7.99 -26.50
N GLU A 60 2.30 -7.87 -27.06
CA GLU A 60 2.81 -8.76 -28.11
C GLU A 60 4.19 -9.33 -27.74
N GLY A 61 4.59 -10.40 -28.42
CA GLY A 61 5.90 -11.05 -28.19
C GLY A 61 6.10 -11.45 -26.73
N ASP A 62 7.20 -10.99 -26.14
CA ASP A 62 7.57 -11.26 -24.74
C ASP A 62 6.66 -10.55 -23.71
N LEU A 63 5.84 -9.59 -24.16
CA LEU A 63 4.92 -8.82 -23.33
C LEU A 63 3.50 -9.37 -23.29
N LYS A 64 3.19 -10.37 -24.14
CA LYS A 64 1.83 -10.91 -24.29
C LYS A 64 1.20 -11.39 -22.97
N ASP A 65 2.04 -11.96 -22.09
CA ASP A 65 1.64 -12.52 -20.80
C ASP A 65 2.02 -11.59 -19.63
N ARG A 66 2.28 -10.31 -19.90
CA ARG A 66 2.60 -9.30 -18.87
C ARG A 66 1.38 -8.39 -18.61
N PRO A 67 1.26 -7.81 -17.41
CA PRO A 67 0.14 -6.94 -17.04
C PRO A 67 0.19 -5.63 -17.81
N ASN A 68 -0.98 -5.12 -18.21
CA ASN A 68 -1.07 -3.82 -18.84
C ASN A 68 -0.78 -2.70 -17.82
N ALA A 69 0.31 -1.97 -18.03
CA ALA A 69 0.77 -0.88 -17.16
C ALA A 69 -0.29 0.23 -17.02
N GLN A 70 -1.10 0.51 -18.05
CA GLN A 70 -2.20 1.48 -17.97
C GLN A 70 -3.19 1.08 -16.86
N VAL A 71 -3.61 -0.18 -16.85
CA VAL A 71 -4.58 -0.70 -15.87
C VAL A 71 -3.97 -0.72 -14.49
N MET A 72 -2.70 -1.11 -14.38
CA MET A 72 -1.97 -1.06 -13.10
C MET A 72 -1.92 0.36 -12.54
N TRP A 73 -1.56 1.35 -13.36
CA TRP A 73 -1.43 2.76 -12.97
C TRP A 73 -2.73 3.36 -12.45
N GLU A 74 -3.84 3.07 -13.10
CA GLU A 74 -5.17 3.52 -12.68
C GLU A 74 -5.59 2.92 -11.32
N ASN A 75 -5.07 1.74 -11.00
CA ASN A 75 -5.37 1.01 -9.76
C ASN A 75 -4.28 1.17 -8.68
N TYR A 76 -3.34 2.12 -8.85
CA TYR A 76 -2.42 2.45 -7.77
C TYR A 76 -3.18 3.10 -6.61
N LEU A 77 -2.90 2.62 -5.39
CA LEU A 77 -3.55 3.09 -4.18
C LEU A 77 -2.74 4.25 -3.55
N TYR A 78 -3.18 5.48 -3.81
CA TYR A 78 -2.59 6.74 -3.33
C TYR A 78 -3.02 7.07 -1.88
N ASP A 79 -2.64 6.22 -0.94
CA ASP A 79 -2.84 6.47 0.49
C ASP A 79 -1.63 6.00 1.30
N ARG A 80 -1.53 6.42 2.56
CA ARG A 80 -0.57 5.90 3.53
C ARG A 80 -0.86 4.44 3.87
N PRO A 81 0.14 3.65 4.34
CA PRO A 81 -0.04 2.22 4.62
C PRO A 81 -1.31 1.87 5.39
N GLU A 82 -1.70 2.65 6.41
CA GLU A 82 -2.90 2.38 7.20
C GLU A 82 -4.19 2.39 6.35
N GLY A 83 -4.30 3.31 5.39
CA GLY A 83 -5.44 3.35 4.46
C GLY A 83 -5.42 2.20 3.46
N ILE A 84 -4.23 1.80 3.00
CA ILE A 84 -4.04 0.65 2.10
C ILE A 84 -4.53 -0.65 2.73
N TRP A 85 -4.23 -0.85 4.01
CA TRP A 85 -4.64 -2.04 4.76
C TRP A 85 -6.16 -2.17 4.77
N GLY A 86 -6.87 -1.09 5.13
CA GLY A 86 -8.33 -1.05 5.17
C GLY A 86 -8.97 -1.19 3.78
N GLU A 87 -8.41 -0.54 2.76
CA GLU A 87 -8.92 -0.63 1.38
C GLU A 87 -8.84 -2.07 0.83
N ILE A 88 -7.78 -2.80 1.15
CA ILE A 88 -7.63 -4.19 0.69
C ILE A 88 -8.42 -5.17 1.56
N GLY A 89 -8.51 -4.92 2.87
CA GLY A 89 -9.26 -5.76 3.80
C GLY A 89 -8.64 -7.13 4.06
N GLY A 90 -9.37 -8.00 4.76
CA GLY A 90 -9.01 -9.40 4.97
C GLY A 90 -7.75 -9.60 5.81
N TYR A 91 -6.92 -10.59 5.48
CA TYR A 91 -5.67 -10.82 6.21
C TYR A 91 -4.62 -9.74 5.94
N VAL A 92 -4.72 -8.99 4.84
CA VAL A 92 -3.87 -7.81 4.63
C VAL A 92 -4.15 -6.77 5.71
N GLU A 93 -5.43 -6.45 5.93
CA GLU A 93 -5.84 -5.50 6.97
C GLU A 93 -5.43 -5.95 8.38
N ILE A 94 -5.70 -7.22 8.71
CA ILE A 94 -5.37 -7.78 10.02
C ILE A 94 -3.86 -7.65 10.29
N ASN A 95 -3.01 -8.09 9.37
CA ASN A 95 -1.56 -8.07 9.57
C ASN A 95 -0.99 -6.65 9.53
N GLY A 96 -1.53 -5.78 8.65
CA GLY A 96 -1.13 -4.38 8.54
C GLY A 96 -1.43 -3.55 9.78
N ASN A 97 -2.43 -3.95 10.57
CA ASN A 97 -2.87 -3.22 11.77
C ASN A 97 -2.46 -3.88 13.10
N LEU A 98 -1.68 -4.96 13.09
CA LEU A 98 -1.13 -5.56 14.31
C LEU A 98 -0.40 -4.53 15.18
N PRO A 99 -0.27 -4.74 16.51
CA PRO A 99 0.65 -3.96 17.33
C PRO A 99 2.09 -3.99 16.78
N PHE A 100 2.85 -2.92 17.00
CA PHE A 100 4.21 -2.79 16.43
C PHE A 100 5.16 -3.90 16.93
N ASP A 101 5.06 -4.23 18.21
CA ASP A 101 5.77 -5.32 18.88
C ASP A 101 5.31 -6.72 18.42
N GLN A 102 4.23 -6.81 17.63
CA GLN A 102 3.67 -8.05 17.09
C GLN A 102 3.86 -8.18 15.58
N GLY A 103 4.74 -7.37 14.98
CA GLY A 103 5.12 -7.49 13.58
C GLY A 103 4.19 -6.77 12.60
N ARG A 104 3.63 -5.62 13.01
CA ARG A 104 2.94 -4.67 12.13
C ARG A 104 3.72 -4.46 10.83
N TRP A 105 3.01 -4.48 9.69
CA TRP A 105 3.61 -4.09 8.42
C TRP A 105 3.70 -2.57 8.30
N THR A 106 4.90 -2.09 7.97
CA THR A 106 5.18 -0.64 7.84
C THR A 106 5.33 -0.19 6.39
N ASN A 107 5.56 -1.13 5.46
CA ASN A 107 5.77 -0.83 4.05
C ASN A 107 4.69 -1.49 3.19
N ALA A 108 3.98 -0.67 2.41
CA ALA A 108 2.89 -1.10 1.55
C ALA A 108 3.29 -1.28 0.06
N CYS A 109 4.54 -1.03 -0.34
CA CYS A 109 4.95 -1.08 -1.76
C CYS A 109 4.60 -2.42 -2.44
N THR A 110 4.96 -3.54 -1.83
CA THR A 110 4.67 -4.88 -2.37
C THR A 110 3.17 -5.18 -2.42
N VAL A 111 2.43 -4.71 -1.42
CA VAL A 111 0.98 -4.90 -1.34
C VAL A 111 0.27 -4.05 -2.41
N ARG A 112 0.72 -2.81 -2.66
CA ARG A 112 0.23 -1.98 -3.76
C ARG A 112 0.52 -2.62 -5.11
N LEU A 113 1.74 -3.12 -5.34
CA LEU A 113 2.03 -3.83 -6.58
C LEU A 113 1.15 -5.07 -6.73
N SER A 114 0.98 -5.85 -5.67
CA SER A 114 0.09 -7.01 -5.68
C SER A 114 -1.36 -6.63 -6.03
N HIS A 115 -1.86 -5.50 -5.50
CA HIS A 115 -3.17 -4.96 -5.85
C HIS A 115 -3.26 -4.63 -7.35
N MET A 116 -2.28 -3.88 -7.87
CA MET A 116 -2.23 -3.50 -9.29
C MET A 116 -2.19 -4.72 -10.22
N LEU A 117 -1.38 -5.73 -9.90
CA LEU A 117 -1.32 -6.99 -10.65
C LEU A 117 -2.68 -7.69 -10.67
N ASN A 118 -3.30 -7.87 -9.50
CA ASN A 118 -4.61 -8.50 -9.37
C ASN A 118 -5.71 -7.75 -10.13
N LYS A 119 -5.63 -6.43 -10.24
CA LYS A 119 -6.56 -5.57 -11.00
C LYS A 119 -6.31 -5.61 -12.51
N ALA A 120 -5.06 -5.79 -12.93
CA ALA A 120 -4.68 -5.96 -14.33
C ALA A 120 -4.94 -7.37 -14.87
N GLY A 121 -5.68 -8.22 -14.14
CA GLY A 121 -5.98 -9.60 -14.55
C GLY A 121 -4.88 -10.62 -14.23
N HIS A 122 -3.75 -10.18 -13.67
CA HIS A 122 -2.62 -11.02 -13.27
C HIS A 122 -2.79 -11.49 -11.83
N LYS A 123 -3.68 -12.48 -11.65
CA LYS A 123 -4.03 -13.01 -10.33
C LYS A 123 -2.84 -13.72 -9.68
N ILE A 124 -2.45 -13.21 -8.52
CA ILE A 124 -1.36 -13.80 -7.73
C ILE A 124 -1.83 -15.13 -7.13
N PRO A 125 -1.04 -16.22 -7.27
CA PRO A 125 -1.39 -17.51 -6.70
C PRO A 125 -1.24 -17.51 -5.18
N ARG A 126 -1.99 -18.39 -4.51
CA ARG A 126 -1.81 -18.63 -3.08
C ARG A 126 -0.52 -19.39 -2.83
N GLU A 127 0.44 -18.73 -2.23
CA GLU A 127 1.70 -19.33 -1.78
C GLU A 127 1.81 -19.30 -0.25
N ARG A 128 2.00 -20.50 0.31
CA ARG A 128 2.16 -20.70 1.76
C ARG A 128 3.33 -19.87 2.28
N LYS A 129 3.08 -19.10 3.35
CA LYS A 129 4.05 -18.20 4.03
C LYS A 129 4.55 -16.99 3.22
N LYS A 130 4.12 -16.81 1.97
CA LYS A 130 4.53 -15.68 1.12
C LYS A 130 3.39 -14.73 0.80
N THR A 131 2.17 -15.26 0.73
CA THR A 131 0.97 -14.48 0.41
C THR A 131 -0.07 -14.59 1.51
N VAL A 132 -0.88 -13.55 1.63
CA VAL A 132 -2.12 -13.55 2.42
C VAL A 132 -3.27 -13.06 1.56
N SER A 133 -4.51 -13.33 1.96
CA SER A 133 -5.67 -12.87 1.20
C SER A 133 -6.13 -11.47 1.59
N GLY A 134 -6.57 -10.68 0.62
CA GLY A 134 -7.40 -9.50 0.85
C GLY A 134 -8.85 -9.89 1.20
N GLY A 135 -9.70 -8.89 1.45
CA GLY A 135 -11.13 -9.10 1.72
C GLY A 135 -11.86 -9.69 0.50
N ASN A 136 -11.38 -9.38 -0.70
CA ASN A 136 -11.88 -9.91 -1.97
C ASN A 136 -11.36 -11.32 -2.32
N LYS A 137 -10.57 -11.96 -1.43
CA LYS A 137 -9.92 -13.27 -1.61
C LYS A 137 -8.76 -13.32 -2.60
N ASP A 138 -8.43 -12.23 -3.29
CA ASP A 138 -7.16 -12.13 -4.04
C ASP A 138 -5.97 -12.30 -3.10
N GLN A 139 -4.85 -12.77 -3.62
CA GLN A 139 -3.63 -12.99 -2.83
C GLN A 139 -2.64 -11.83 -3.00
N TYR A 140 -1.92 -11.52 -1.93
CA TYR A 140 -1.02 -10.39 -1.85
C TYR A 140 0.33 -10.82 -1.27
N TYR A 141 1.41 -10.57 -2.00
CA TYR A 141 2.74 -10.59 -1.41
C TYR A 141 2.90 -9.36 -0.51
N TYR A 142 3.71 -9.50 0.52
CA TYR A 142 3.99 -8.43 1.49
C TYR A 142 5.49 -8.26 1.77
N ARG A 143 6.36 -9.01 1.05
CA ARG A 143 7.81 -8.85 1.07
C ARG A 143 8.33 -8.61 -0.35
N VAL A 144 9.24 -7.65 -0.49
CA VAL A 144 9.89 -7.33 -1.77
C VAL A 144 10.60 -8.57 -2.35
N THR A 145 11.30 -9.34 -1.52
CA THR A 145 12.01 -10.56 -1.96
C THR A 145 11.07 -11.63 -2.51
N ASP A 146 9.88 -11.78 -1.93
CA ASP A 146 8.90 -12.78 -2.39
C ASP A 146 8.28 -12.37 -3.73
N ILE A 147 7.98 -11.08 -3.92
CA ILE A 147 7.46 -10.59 -5.21
C ILE A 147 8.54 -10.56 -6.28
N GLU A 148 9.81 -10.27 -5.96
CA GLU A 148 10.92 -10.39 -6.93
C GLU A 148 11.01 -11.81 -7.48
N ALA A 149 10.96 -12.81 -6.60
CA ALA A 149 10.99 -14.21 -7.00
C ALA A 149 9.77 -14.58 -7.87
N TYR A 150 8.60 -14.02 -7.58
CA TYR A 150 7.41 -14.18 -8.42
C TYR A 150 7.59 -13.54 -9.80
N LEU A 151 8.12 -12.32 -9.89
CA LEU A 151 8.35 -11.63 -11.17
C LEU A 151 9.34 -12.41 -12.03
N LYS A 152 10.45 -12.88 -11.45
CA LYS A 152 11.42 -13.73 -12.16
C LYS A 152 10.82 -15.02 -12.68
N LYS A 153 9.99 -15.67 -11.86
CA LYS A 153 9.31 -16.91 -12.24
C LYS A 153 8.27 -16.69 -13.34
N THR A 154 7.54 -15.57 -13.29
CA THR A 154 6.39 -15.30 -14.16
C THR A 154 6.80 -14.65 -15.47
N TYR A 155 7.76 -13.71 -15.43
CA TYR A 155 8.12 -12.85 -16.56
C TYR A 155 9.56 -13.06 -17.06
N GLY A 156 10.34 -13.91 -16.39
CA GLY A 156 11.76 -14.14 -16.70
C GLY A 156 12.69 -13.14 -16.01
N GLU A 157 13.96 -13.17 -16.40
CA GLU A 157 14.94 -12.18 -15.92
C GLU A 157 14.54 -10.76 -16.35
N PRO A 158 14.86 -9.73 -15.54
CA PRO A 158 14.58 -8.35 -15.88
C PRO A 158 15.37 -7.92 -17.12
N GLU A 159 14.77 -7.08 -17.97
CA GLU A 159 15.47 -6.52 -19.15
C GLU A 159 16.64 -5.62 -18.75
N ILE A 160 16.58 -5.00 -17.58
CA ILE A 160 17.69 -4.22 -17.01
C ILE A 160 17.96 -4.71 -15.59
N ALA A 161 19.22 -5.06 -15.33
CA ALA A 161 19.71 -5.47 -14.02
C ALA A 161 20.99 -4.70 -13.67
N ILE A 162 20.83 -3.56 -13.01
CA ILE A 162 21.95 -2.79 -12.45
C ILE A 162 22.21 -3.36 -11.06
N THR A 163 23.42 -3.86 -10.80
CA THR A 163 23.73 -4.61 -9.56
C THR A 163 24.97 -4.10 -8.83
N ASP A 164 25.69 -3.16 -9.44
CA ASP A 164 26.88 -2.47 -8.95
C ASP A 164 26.57 -1.00 -8.62
N GLY A 165 25.29 -0.65 -8.56
CA GLY A 165 24.83 0.69 -8.30
C GLY A 165 25.30 1.18 -6.93
N SER A 166 25.84 2.39 -6.88
CA SER A 166 25.89 3.20 -5.65
C SER A 166 25.42 4.62 -5.92
N ALA A 167 24.82 4.82 -7.10
CA ALA A 167 24.41 6.12 -7.60
C ALA A 167 22.96 6.43 -7.23
N ASN A 168 22.70 7.73 -7.12
CA ASN A 168 21.39 8.28 -6.76
C ASN A 168 20.45 8.41 -7.97
N SER A 169 20.88 8.05 -9.18
CA SER A 169 20.08 8.16 -10.40
C SER A 169 20.53 7.15 -11.46
N PHE A 170 19.57 6.49 -12.11
CA PHE A 170 19.80 5.68 -13.31
C PHE A 170 18.78 6.05 -14.39
N ASP A 171 19.24 6.02 -15.64
CA ASP A 171 18.35 6.21 -16.78
C ASP A 171 17.60 4.91 -17.06
N LEU A 172 16.28 4.95 -16.90
CA LEU A 172 15.37 3.89 -17.34
C LEU A 172 14.89 4.16 -18.77
N PRO A 173 14.49 3.12 -19.51
CA PRO A 173 14.00 3.28 -20.87
C PRO A 173 12.72 4.11 -20.88
N ASP A 174 12.40 4.68 -22.05
CA ASP A 174 11.16 5.42 -22.32
C ASP A 174 9.91 4.51 -22.42
N LYS A 175 10.04 3.25 -21.98
CA LYS A 175 9.02 2.22 -21.97
C LYS A 175 8.45 2.01 -20.58
N ALA A 176 7.20 1.57 -20.50
CA ALA A 176 6.58 1.26 -19.22
C ALA A 176 7.16 -0.01 -18.60
N GLY A 177 7.15 -0.11 -17.28
CA GLY A 177 7.66 -1.30 -16.60
C GLY A 177 7.42 -1.34 -15.09
N ILE A 178 7.76 -2.47 -14.49
CA ILE A 178 7.91 -2.62 -13.04
C ILE A 178 9.37 -2.32 -12.72
N VAL A 179 9.63 -1.48 -11.72
CA VAL A 179 10.96 -1.24 -11.21
C VAL A 179 11.08 -1.69 -9.76
N LEU A 180 12.13 -2.45 -9.46
CA LEU A 180 12.52 -2.83 -8.10
C LEU A 180 13.88 -2.19 -7.81
N MET A 181 13.98 -1.54 -6.65
CA MET A 181 15.17 -0.85 -6.19
C MET A 181 15.55 -1.34 -4.80
N ASP A 182 16.82 -1.64 -4.56
CA ASP A 182 17.32 -2.01 -3.23
C ASP A 182 18.10 -0.89 -2.56
N PHE A 183 17.87 -0.72 -1.26
CA PHE A 183 18.53 0.25 -0.41
C PHE A 183 19.06 -0.43 0.86
N PRO A 184 20.09 -1.31 0.76
CA PRO A 184 20.64 -2.06 1.90
C PRO A 184 21.05 -1.20 3.11
N ASN A 185 21.33 0.10 2.90
CA ASN A 185 21.69 1.05 3.96
C ASN A 185 20.57 2.07 4.28
N GLY A 186 19.36 1.86 3.78
CA GLY A 186 18.20 2.72 4.00
C GLY A 186 17.30 2.26 5.16
N SER A 187 16.29 3.08 5.48
CA SER A 187 15.25 2.72 6.47
C SER A 187 14.26 1.66 5.96
N TYR A 188 14.34 1.31 4.68
CA TYR A 188 13.63 0.23 4.02
C TYR A 188 14.62 -0.51 3.10
N THR A 189 14.58 -1.83 3.09
CA THR A 189 15.57 -2.66 2.37
C THR A 189 15.42 -2.57 0.85
N GLY A 190 14.27 -2.15 0.36
CA GLY A 190 13.98 -1.94 -1.05
C GLY A 190 12.62 -1.27 -1.29
N HIS A 191 12.38 -0.86 -2.52
CA HIS A 191 11.14 -0.29 -3.02
C HIS A 191 10.75 -0.97 -4.33
N ILE A 192 9.46 -1.10 -4.58
CA ILE A 192 8.96 -1.63 -5.85
C ILE A 192 7.75 -0.82 -6.28
N THR A 193 7.77 -0.38 -7.54
CA THR A 193 6.76 0.51 -8.12
C THR A 193 6.66 0.28 -9.62
N ILE A 194 5.79 1.03 -10.31
CA ILE A 194 5.68 1.02 -11.77
C ILE A 194 6.20 2.33 -12.35
N TRP A 195 6.80 2.24 -13.53
CA TRP A 195 7.40 3.30 -14.32
C TRP A 195 6.63 3.43 -15.65
N ASN A 196 6.34 4.65 -16.12
CA ASN A 196 5.60 4.88 -17.38
C ASN A 196 6.46 5.31 -18.57
N GLY A 197 7.79 5.26 -18.45
CA GLY A 197 8.71 5.83 -19.43
C GLY A 197 9.24 7.21 -19.06
N ALA A 198 8.69 7.88 -18.05
CA ALA A 198 9.13 9.21 -17.61
C ALA A 198 9.20 9.39 -16.10
N GLY A 199 8.39 8.67 -15.33
CA GLY A 199 8.34 8.75 -13.89
C GLY A 199 7.71 7.52 -13.26
N THR A 200 7.84 7.40 -11.94
CA THR A 200 7.18 6.36 -11.16
C THR A 200 5.78 6.82 -10.75
N VAL A 201 4.86 5.87 -10.59
CA VAL A 201 3.46 6.17 -10.21
C VAL A 201 3.35 6.85 -8.84
N ASP A 202 4.34 6.64 -7.98
CA ASP A 202 4.39 7.19 -6.63
C ASP A 202 5.37 8.34 -6.45
N GLY A 203 5.97 8.80 -7.55
CA GLY A 203 6.92 9.92 -7.55
C GLY A 203 8.27 9.61 -6.92
N ALA A 204 8.57 8.35 -6.63
CA ALA A 204 9.89 7.91 -6.20
C ALA A 204 10.92 8.12 -7.32
N GLU A 205 12.06 8.72 -6.97
CA GLU A 205 13.21 8.80 -7.85
C GLU A 205 13.85 7.42 -8.05
N ILE A 206 14.43 7.20 -9.23
CA ILE A 206 15.12 5.96 -9.54
C ILE A 206 16.52 6.01 -8.95
N GLY A 207 16.84 5.08 -8.05
CA GLY A 207 18.18 5.00 -7.46
C GLY A 207 18.31 3.76 -6.58
N GLY A 208 19.52 3.52 -6.08
CA GLY A 208 19.78 2.42 -5.15
C GLY A 208 20.97 1.56 -5.55
N TYR A 209 21.20 0.51 -4.76
CA TYR A 209 22.34 -0.39 -4.97
C TYR A 209 22.09 -1.38 -6.09
N ARG A 210 20.83 -1.78 -6.23
CA ARG A 210 20.36 -2.68 -7.28
C ARG A 210 19.08 -2.10 -7.86
N VAL A 211 19.00 -2.03 -9.18
CA VAL A 211 17.80 -1.63 -9.92
C VAL A 211 17.48 -2.71 -10.94
N LEU A 212 16.28 -3.28 -10.81
CA LEU A 212 15.76 -4.29 -11.73
C LEU A 212 14.53 -3.73 -12.44
N PHE A 213 14.44 -3.93 -13.74
CA PHE A 213 13.34 -3.43 -14.57
C PHE A 213 12.73 -4.56 -15.41
N TRP A 214 11.41 -4.71 -15.31
CA TRP A 214 10.63 -5.56 -16.21
C TRP A 214 9.72 -4.70 -17.08
N GLU A 215 9.94 -4.72 -18.39
CA GLU A 215 9.12 -4.02 -19.38
C GLU A 215 7.67 -4.52 -19.33
N LEU A 216 6.69 -3.62 -19.48
CA LEU A 216 5.27 -3.94 -19.50
C LEU A 216 4.62 -3.39 -20.78
N PRO A 217 3.60 -4.08 -21.32
CA PRO A 217 2.76 -3.46 -22.33
C PRO A 217 1.98 -2.30 -21.70
N CYS A 218 1.70 -1.27 -22.49
CA CYS A 218 0.95 -0.12 -22.04
C CYS A 218 0.04 0.41 -23.14
N PHE A 219 -1.25 0.19 -23.02
CA PHE A 219 -2.24 0.60 -24.01
C PHE A 219 -3.59 0.83 -23.35
N ILE A 220 -4.44 1.62 -23.98
CA ILE A 220 -5.83 1.76 -23.55
C ILE A 220 -6.57 0.45 -23.87
N PRO A 221 -7.21 -0.22 -22.88
CA PRO A 221 -7.98 -1.44 -23.13
C PRO A 221 -9.07 -1.22 -24.18
N ALA A 222 -9.23 -2.18 -25.09
CA ALA A 222 -10.09 -2.04 -26.28
C ALA A 222 -11.56 -1.78 -25.93
N GLU A 223 -12.03 -2.36 -24.82
CA GLU A 223 -13.38 -2.18 -24.28
C GLU A 223 -13.73 -0.72 -23.92
N ARG A 224 -12.74 0.19 -23.89
CA ARG A 224 -12.93 1.61 -23.62
C ARG A 224 -13.03 2.48 -24.88
N ASN A 225 -12.63 1.93 -26.03
CA ASN A 225 -12.77 2.60 -27.33
C ASN A 225 -14.17 2.39 -27.93
N GLU A 226 -14.98 1.51 -27.35
CA GLU A 226 -16.39 1.36 -27.69
C GLU A 226 -17.19 2.48 -27.00
N THR A 227 -17.46 3.55 -27.74
CA THR A 227 -18.50 4.52 -27.36
C THR A 227 -19.82 3.76 -27.18
N PRO A 228 -20.67 4.06 -26.16
CA PRO A 228 -22.01 3.48 -26.09
C PRO A 228 -22.81 3.90 -27.34
N ILE A 229 -22.89 3.03 -28.34
CA ILE A 229 -23.82 3.18 -29.46
C ILE A 229 -25.22 2.84 -28.92
N ALA A 230 -25.89 3.80 -28.28
CA ALA A 230 -27.35 3.94 -28.20
C ALA A 230 -27.75 5.00 -27.17
N ALA A 231 -27.57 6.27 -27.52
CA ALA A 231 -28.42 7.35 -27.04
C ALA A 231 -28.61 8.35 -28.19
N LEU A 232 -29.15 7.86 -29.31
CA LEU A 232 -29.77 8.68 -30.36
C LEU A 232 -31.27 8.41 -30.25
N GLU A 233 -31.98 9.17 -29.43
CA GLU A 233 -32.86 10.30 -29.78
C GLU A 233 -34.34 9.88 -29.61
N PRO A 234 -35.21 10.80 -29.18
CA PRO A 234 -36.57 10.51 -28.75
C PRO A 234 -37.48 10.27 -29.97
N ASN A 235 -38.35 9.28 -29.84
CA ASN A 235 -39.35 8.94 -30.83
C ASN A 235 -40.41 10.06 -30.92
N ASN A 236 -40.15 11.08 -31.74
CA ASN A 236 -41.14 12.06 -32.16
C ASN A 236 -41.61 11.71 -33.57
N SER A 237 -42.73 11.00 -33.68
CA SER A 237 -43.62 11.07 -34.86
C SER A 237 -44.96 10.42 -34.55
N GLY A 238 -46.01 11.24 -34.46
CA GLY A 238 -47.37 10.76 -34.22
C GLY A 238 -48.46 11.84 -34.14
N LEU A 239 -48.32 12.94 -34.88
CA LEU A 239 -49.37 13.92 -35.23
C LEU A 239 -49.16 14.08 -36.74
N MET A 240 -50.06 13.73 -37.67
CA MET A 240 -51.47 14.06 -37.91
C MET A 240 -51.90 13.28 -39.18
N PRO A 241 -53.14 13.37 -39.73
CA PRO A 241 -54.31 14.17 -39.35
C PRO A 241 -55.55 13.38 -38.92
#